data_AF-A0ABD2MP19-F1
#
_entry.id   AF-A0ABD2MP19-F1
#
_cell.length_a   1.000
_cell.length_b   1.000
_cell.length_c   1.000
_cell.angle_alpha   90.00
_cell.angle_beta   90.00
_cell.angle_gamma   90.00
#
_symmetry.space_group_name_H-M   'P 1'
#
loop_
_entity.id
_entity.type
_entity.pdbx_description
1 polymer ?
#
loop_
_entity_poly.entity_id
_entity_poly.type
_entity_poly.pdbx_seq_one_letter_code
_entity_poly.pdbx_strand_id
1 'polypeptide(L)'
;MNKENCHNSILEVIKEKFQEYWKKPKEYPGLENLFFLKIVGILFTTSDFRHQVVTPCLIFMEQMLIKCRVRTRRDIAYGLFLATLVLEFTDSSKRFMPGCLNYLGGILHMAIPKSSVRLIKVIPPFRPISSDLVLLNNQRSLDLTPKMEVADLVCGVVTESFKVRSLHATLKMINEFYLNFKNLSSNIEIFETIYNYCKMIDINIYPKIVTNQMENFLKQFESDKEKRELKYIAMEAKKPKALRLYEPKIVEVYDGKRYKVQSREKAERDKLIHKLKRAKKGALREIRRDNTFLGRVKITQQIQSDKERKEKVKRIFAEASIQQSELNELDRKKKKK
;
A
#
# COMPACT_ATOMS: atom_id res chain seq x y z
N MET A 1 -1.05 -37.57 -6.35
CA MET A 1 -0.82 -37.22 -4.92
C MET A 1 -1.62 -35.98 -4.60
N ASN A 2 -2.28 -35.94 -3.43
CA ASN A 2 -3.04 -34.76 -3.01
C ASN A 2 -2.06 -33.62 -2.68
N LYS A 3 -2.08 -32.54 -3.49
CA LYS A 3 -1.15 -31.42 -3.39
C LYS A 3 -1.24 -30.72 -2.03
N GLU A 4 -2.45 -30.61 -1.48
CA GLU A 4 -2.70 -29.96 -0.18
C GLU A 4 -2.12 -30.75 0.98
N ASN A 5 -2.28 -32.08 0.96
CA ASN A 5 -1.70 -32.94 2.00
C ASN A 5 -0.17 -32.93 1.97
N CYS A 6 0.43 -32.91 0.77
CA CYS A 6 1.87 -32.80 0.60
C CYS A 6 2.39 -31.47 1.14
N HIS A 7 1.72 -30.37 0.80
CA HIS A 7 2.04 -29.03 1.30
C HIS A 7 2.03 -28.94 2.82
N ASN A 8 0.97 -29.43 3.46
CA ASN A 8 0.85 -29.42 4.92
C ASN A 8 1.92 -30.29 5.59
N SER A 9 2.19 -31.47 5.04
CA SER A 9 3.24 -32.37 5.55
C SER A 9 4.62 -31.71 5.49
N ILE A 10 4.94 -31.06 4.37
CA ILE A 10 6.23 -30.38 4.20
C ILE A 10 6.34 -29.16 5.14
N LEU A 11 5.25 -28.42 5.36
CA LEU A 11 5.23 -27.34 6.34
C LEU A 11 5.49 -27.83 7.77
N GLU A 12 4.93 -28.98 8.16
CA GLU A 12 5.18 -29.59 9.46
C GLU A 12 6.65 -30.00 9.61
N VAL A 13 7.21 -30.65 8.60
CA VAL A 13 8.64 -31.03 8.58
C VAL A 13 9.55 -29.81 8.68
N ILE A 14 9.23 -28.71 7.97
CA ILE A 14 10.00 -27.46 8.10
C ILE A 14 9.96 -26.95 9.53
N LYS A 15 8.79 -26.90 10.15
CA LYS A 15 8.64 -26.44 11.53
C LYS A 15 9.46 -27.29 12.50
N GLU A 16 9.42 -28.61 12.35
CA GLU A 16 10.20 -29.54 13.15
C GLU A 16 11.71 -29.27 12.99
N LYS A 17 12.23 -29.24 11.76
CA LYS A 17 13.65 -28.98 11.49
C LYS A 17 14.11 -27.61 11.99
N PHE A 18 13.24 -26.60 11.94
CA PHE A 18 13.52 -25.28 12.53
C PHE A 18 13.59 -25.32 14.06
N GLN A 19 12.66 -26.03 14.71
CA GLN A 19 12.65 -26.19 16.16
C GLN A 19 13.90 -26.93 16.65
N GLU A 20 14.32 -27.96 15.94
CA GLU A 20 15.58 -28.67 16.20
C GLU A 20 16.79 -27.74 16.08
N TYR A 21 16.87 -26.96 15.01
CA TYR A 21 17.94 -25.99 14.80
C TYR A 21 17.98 -24.92 15.91
N TRP A 22 16.83 -24.46 16.40
CA TRP A 22 16.75 -23.47 17.48
C TRP A 22 17.33 -23.97 18.81
N LYS A 23 17.38 -25.30 19.04
CA LYS A 23 18.08 -25.85 20.20
C LYS A 23 19.59 -25.58 20.14
N LYS A 24 20.18 -25.55 18.95
CA LYS A 24 21.62 -25.32 18.71
C LYS A 24 21.88 -24.39 17.51
N PRO A 25 21.59 -23.08 17.62
CA PRO A 25 21.57 -22.16 16.48
C PRO A 25 22.96 -21.76 15.96
N LYS A 26 24.04 -22.25 16.56
CA LYS A 26 25.43 -21.94 16.19
C LYS A 26 26.13 -23.09 15.46
N GLU A 27 25.46 -24.23 15.35
CA GLU A 27 25.98 -25.46 14.74
C GLU A 27 25.18 -25.78 13.47
N TYR A 28 25.86 -26.32 12.46
CA TYR A 28 25.19 -26.81 11.28
C TYR A 28 24.39 -28.08 11.63
N PRO A 29 23.13 -28.19 11.19
CA PRO A 29 22.31 -29.36 11.42
C PRO A 29 22.76 -30.54 10.54
N GLY A 30 22.05 -31.67 10.67
CA GLY A 30 22.34 -32.90 9.93
C GLY A 30 22.24 -32.74 8.40
N LEU A 31 22.89 -33.65 7.67
CA LEU A 31 22.89 -33.66 6.19
C LEU A 31 21.48 -33.85 5.60
N GLU A 32 20.56 -34.46 6.35
CA GLU A 32 19.15 -34.59 6.00
C GLU A 32 18.51 -33.25 5.62
N ASN A 33 18.90 -32.17 6.30
CA ASN A 33 18.35 -30.84 6.05
C ASN A 33 18.76 -30.30 4.67
N LEU A 34 19.96 -30.66 4.19
CA LEU A 34 20.41 -30.29 2.84
C LEU A 34 19.59 -30.99 1.76
N PHE A 35 19.36 -32.30 1.92
CA PHE A 35 18.53 -33.06 1.01
C PHE A 35 17.09 -32.54 1.01
N PHE A 36 16.54 -32.28 2.20
CA PHE A 36 15.21 -31.71 2.34
C PHE A 36 15.08 -30.37 1.59
N LEU A 37 16.02 -29.44 1.78
CA LEU A 37 16.02 -28.15 1.10
C LEU A 37 16.14 -28.30 -0.42
N LYS A 38 16.98 -29.23 -0.90
CA LYS A 38 17.09 -29.52 -2.34
C LYS A 38 15.79 -30.07 -2.92
N ILE A 39 15.12 -30.97 -2.21
CA ILE A 39 13.82 -31.53 -2.62
C ILE A 39 12.77 -30.42 -2.71
N VAL A 40 12.73 -29.50 -1.74
CA VAL A 40 11.80 -28.35 -1.77
C VAL A 40 12.01 -27.49 -3.02
N GLY A 41 13.26 -27.23 -3.40
CA GLY A 41 13.58 -26.45 -4.62
C GLY A 41 13.14 -27.11 -5.93
N ILE A 42 13.00 -28.44 -5.93
CA ILE A 42 12.53 -29.21 -7.10
C ILE A 42 11.00 -29.28 -7.12
N LEU A 43 10.37 -29.45 -5.94
CA LEU A 43 8.92 -29.65 -5.82
C LEU A 43 8.11 -28.36 -5.93
N PHE A 44 8.66 -27.23 -5.48
CA PHE A 44 7.95 -25.96 -5.40
C PHE A 44 8.60 -24.88 -6.26
N THR A 45 7.78 -23.91 -6.67
CA THR A 45 8.18 -22.74 -7.44
C THR A 45 9.02 -21.77 -6.59
N THR A 46 10.21 -21.43 -7.07
CA THR A 46 11.14 -20.51 -6.40
C THR A 46 10.97 -19.04 -6.85
N SER A 47 10.23 -18.82 -7.93
CA SER A 47 9.94 -17.51 -8.53
C SER A 47 8.96 -16.64 -7.75
N ASP A 48 8.04 -17.24 -6.99
CA ASP A 48 6.88 -16.53 -6.43
C ASP A 48 7.28 -15.49 -5.40
N PHE A 49 6.63 -14.33 -5.40
CA PHE A 49 6.93 -13.22 -4.49
C PHE A 49 6.92 -13.65 -3.02
N ARG A 50 5.92 -14.44 -2.62
CA ARG A 50 5.80 -15.07 -1.30
C ARG A 50 5.22 -16.47 -1.47
N HIS A 51 5.90 -17.46 -0.94
CA HIS A 51 5.47 -18.85 -0.95
C HIS A 51 5.56 -19.43 0.46
N GLN A 52 4.52 -20.11 0.92
CA GLN A 52 4.41 -20.56 2.32
C GLN A 52 5.51 -21.55 2.74
N VAL A 53 6.00 -22.39 1.82
CA VAL A 53 7.09 -23.36 2.04
C VAL A 53 8.47 -22.76 1.70
N VAL A 54 8.66 -22.32 0.45
CA VAL A 54 9.95 -21.85 -0.06
C VAL A 54 10.48 -20.61 0.67
N THR A 55 9.63 -19.63 1.02
CA THR A 55 10.10 -18.42 1.70
C THR A 55 10.67 -18.73 3.09
N PRO A 56 10.03 -19.55 3.95
CA PRO A 56 10.66 -20.04 5.17
C PRO A 56 11.95 -20.83 4.93
N CYS A 57 12.04 -21.68 3.90
CA CYS A 57 13.27 -22.38 3.57
C CYS A 57 14.42 -21.43 3.21
N LEU A 58 14.15 -20.36 2.45
CA LEU A 58 15.14 -19.33 2.14
C LEU A 58 15.64 -18.62 3.41
N ILE A 59 14.72 -18.25 4.30
CA ILE A 59 15.06 -17.67 5.60
C ILE A 59 15.87 -18.66 6.44
N PHE A 60 15.55 -19.96 6.38
CA PHE A 60 16.30 -21.00 7.09
C PHE A 60 17.75 -21.04 6.63
N MET A 61 17.96 -21.13 5.31
CA MET A 61 19.29 -21.17 4.71
C MET A 61 20.10 -19.92 5.08
N GLU A 62 19.48 -18.74 5.03
CA GLU A 62 20.15 -17.50 5.40
C GLU A 62 20.50 -17.44 6.89
N GLN A 63 19.61 -17.87 7.78
CA GLN A 63 19.89 -17.93 9.21
C GLN A 63 21.06 -18.86 9.52
N MET A 64 21.17 -19.97 8.81
CA MET A 64 22.28 -20.91 8.96
C MET A 64 23.61 -20.29 8.49
N LEU A 65 23.62 -19.63 7.33
CA LEU A 65 24.81 -18.97 6.79
C LEU A 65 25.31 -17.82 7.69
N ILE A 66 24.41 -17.12 8.39
CA ILE A 66 24.76 -15.99 9.26
C ILE A 66 25.19 -16.45 10.67
N LYS A 67 24.52 -17.44 11.25
CA LYS A 67 24.69 -17.79 12.68
C LYS A 67 25.65 -18.94 12.93
N CYS A 68 25.76 -19.90 12.00
CA CYS A 68 26.57 -21.09 12.20
C CYS A 68 28.07 -20.76 12.16
N ARG A 69 28.83 -21.32 13.10
CA ARG A 69 30.29 -21.12 13.15
C ARG A 69 30.97 -21.99 12.12
N VAL A 70 31.89 -21.41 11.34
CA VAL A 70 32.71 -22.14 10.37
C VAL A 70 34.04 -22.48 11.02
N ARG A 71 34.31 -23.77 11.26
CA ARG A 71 35.58 -24.24 11.85
C ARG A 71 36.15 -25.46 11.14
N THR A 72 35.29 -26.37 10.70
CA THR A 72 35.71 -27.64 10.13
C THR A 72 35.54 -27.67 8.60
N ARG A 73 36.22 -28.61 7.93
CA ARG A 73 36.01 -28.90 6.50
C ARG A 73 34.53 -29.12 6.17
N ARG A 74 33.84 -29.88 7.03
CA ARG A 74 32.40 -30.15 6.91
C ARG A 74 31.58 -28.87 6.93
N ASP A 75 31.85 -27.95 7.84
CA ASP A 75 31.12 -26.68 7.94
C ASP A 75 31.28 -25.85 6.66
N ILE A 76 32.50 -25.79 6.13
CA ILE A 76 32.81 -25.07 4.89
C ILE A 76 32.04 -25.68 3.72
N ALA A 77 32.13 -27.01 3.55
CA ALA A 77 31.42 -27.73 2.50
C ALA A 77 29.89 -27.60 2.62
N TYR A 78 29.36 -27.67 3.84
CA TYR A 78 27.93 -27.51 4.13
C TYR A 78 27.45 -26.12 3.72
N GLY A 79 28.13 -25.06 4.13
CA GLY A 79 27.73 -23.70 3.77
C GLY A 79 27.94 -23.38 2.29
N LEU A 80 28.95 -23.96 1.63
CA LEU A 80 29.10 -23.86 0.17
C LEU A 80 27.91 -24.52 -0.54
N PHE A 81 27.45 -25.67 -0.06
CA PHE A 81 26.26 -26.33 -0.61
C PHE A 81 24.99 -25.48 -0.38
N LEU A 82 24.82 -24.89 0.81
CA LEU A 82 23.72 -23.93 1.04
C LEU A 82 23.79 -22.74 0.10
N ALA A 83 24.97 -22.18 -0.14
CA ALA A 83 25.16 -21.07 -1.07
C ALA A 83 24.77 -21.47 -2.50
N THR A 84 25.08 -22.69 -2.94
CA THR A 84 24.61 -23.20 -4.24
C THR A 84 23.09 -23.36 -4.30
N LEU A 85 22.44 -23.83 -3.22
CA LEU A 85 20.98 -23.91 -3.16
C LEU A 85 20.35 -22.51 -3.20
N VAL A 86 20.91 -21.55 -2.47
CA VAL A 86 20.45 -20.16 -2.49
C VAL A 86 20.55 -19.60 -3.91
N LEU A 87 21.65 -19.84 -4.62
CA LEU A 87 21.81 -19.44 -6.01
C LEU A 87 20.70 -20.04 -6.89
N GLU A 88 20.44 -21.34 -6.77
CA GLU A 88 19.38 -22.03 -7.52
C GLU A 88 17.98 -21.46 -7.24
N PHE A 89 17.67 -21.16 -5.98
CA PHE A 89 16.37 -20.59 -5.60
C PHE A 89 16.23 -19.12 -6.04
N THR A 90 17.36 -18.41 -6.16
CA THR A 90 17.38 -16.99 -6.53
C THR A 90 17.64 -16.74 -8.01
N ASP A 91 17.92 -17.77 -8.81
CA ASP A 91 18.25 -17.63 -10.23
C ASP A 91 17.15 -16.90 -11.02
N SER A 92 15.90 -17.36 -10.90
CA SER A 92 14.76 -16.73 -11.56
C SER A 92 14.28 -15.46 -10.84
N SER A 93 14.35 -15.44 -9.51
CA SER A 93 13.77 -14.35 -8.70
C SER A 93 14.71 -13.16 -8.51
N LYS A 94 16.00 -13.33 -8.76
CA LYS A 94 17.09 -12.35 -8.62
C LYS A 94 17.09 -11.62 -7.27
N ARG A 95 16.65 -12.32 -6.22
CA ARG A 95 16.57 -11.75 -4.87
C ARG A 95 17.94 -11.62 -4.26
N PHE A 96 18.17 -10.49 -3.60
CA PHE A 96 19.39 -10.24 -2.86
C PHE A 96 19.35 -10.92 -1.49
N MET A 97 20.32 -11.81 -1.23
CA MET A 97 20.49 -12.50 0.05
C MET A 97 21.88 -12.17 0.65
N PRO A 98 21.97 -11.20 1.57
CA PRO A 98 23.24 -10.74 2.10
C PRO A 98 24.01 -11.82 2.87
N GLY A 99 23.31 -12.74 3.56
CA GLY A 99 23.97 -13.81 4.32
C GLY A 99 24.84 -14.72 3.44
N CYS A 100 24.41 -14.98 2.21
CA CYS A 100 25.15 -15.82 1.27
C CYS A 100 26.43 -15.13 0.76
N LEU A 101 26.35 -13.86 0.37
CA LEU A 101 27.52 -13.11 -0.07
C LEU A 101 28.53 -12.89 1.06
N ASN A 102 28.06 -12.61 2.27
CA ASN A 102 28.93 -12.51 3.45
C ASN A 102 29.65 -13.83 3.72
N TYR A 103 28.97 -14.96 3.52
CA TYR A 103 29.57 -16.27 3.67
C TYR A 103 30.66 -16.55 2.62
N LEU A 104 30.39 -16.24 1.35
CA LEU A 104 31.38 -16.38 0.26
C LEU A 104 32.58 -15.46 0.47
N GLY A 105 32.36 -14.20 0.87
CA GLY A 105 33.43 -13.27 1.26
C GLY A 105 34.23 -13.76 2.47
N GLY A 106 33.56 -14.39 3.44
CA GLY A 106 34.21 -15.03 4.59
C GLY A 106 35.13 -16.19 4.21
N ILE A 107 34.75 -17.01 3.22
CA ILE A 107 35.62 -18.07 2.69
C ILE A 107 36.83 -17.49 1.97
N LEU A 108 36.65 -16.45 1.15
CA LEU A 108 37.78 -15.75 0.53
C LEU A 108 38.74 -15.20 1.60
N HIS A 109 38.21 -14.63 2.67
CA HIS A 109 39.04 -14.17 3.80
C HIS A 109 39.79 -15.29 4.51
N MET A 110 39.24 -16.50 4.59
CA MET A 110 39.97 -17.67 5.11
C MET A 110 41.13 -18.11 4.21
N ALA A 111 41.12 -17.72 2.93
CA ALA A 111 42.17 -18.02 1.95
C ALA A 111 43.23 -16.91 1.85
N ILE A 112 43.06 -15.76 2.53
CA ILE A 112 44.05 -14.68 2.56
C ILE A 112 45.18 -15.02 3.54
N PRO A 113 46.46 -14.96 3.13
CA PRO A 113 47.59 -15.08 4.05
C PRO A 113 47.63 -13.86 4.98
N LYS A 114 47.53 -14.10 6.29
CA LYS A 114 47.49 -13.04 7.30
C LYS A 114 48.88 -12.81 7.88
N SER A 115 49.39 -11.60 7.72
CA SER A 115 50.52 -11.11 8.50
C SER A 115 50.03 -10.67 9.89
N SER A 116 50.80 -10.95 10.92
CA SER A 116 50.48 -10.70 12.35
C SER A 116 50.13 -9.24 12.68
N VAL A 117 50.40 -8.30 11.77
CA VAL A 117 50.26 -6.86 11.97
C VAL A 117 48.91 -6.31 11.44
N ARG A 118 48.25 -6.99 10.48
CA ARG A 118 47.04 -6.46 9.81
C ARG A 118 45.77 -7.20 10.20
N LEU A 119 44.90 -6.53 10.97
CA LEU A 119 43.56 -7.02 11.28
C LEU A 119 42.59 -6.67 10.14
N ILE A 120 42.29 -7.65 9.30
CA ILE A 120 41.26 -7.52 8.27
C ILE A 120 39.88 -7.69 8.95
N LYS A 121 39.04 -6.66 8.85
CA LYS A 121 37.66 -6.70 9.36
C LYS A 121 36.83 -7.67 8.54
N VAL A 122 36.10 -8.54 9.22
CA VAL A 122 35.20 -9.53 8.62
C VAL A 122 33.91 -9.63 9.39
N ILE A 123 32.83 -9.86 8.64
CA ILE A 123 31.48 -10.00 9.18
C ILE A 123 31.35 -11.37 9.85
N PRO A 124 30.78 -11.46 11.06
CA PRO A 124 30.44 -12.75 11.68
C PRO A 124 29.60 -13.61 10.73
N PRO A 125 29.77 -14.95 10.71
CA PRO A 125 30.32 -15.78 11.78
C PRO A 125 31.82 -16.08 11.70
N PHE A 126 32.50 -15.58 10.66
CA PHE A 126 33.94 -15.81 10.45
C PHE A 126 34.78 -15.04 11.46
N ARG A 127 35.94 -15.62 11.81
CA ARG A 127 36.88 -14.98 12.73
C ARG A 127 37.89 -14.16 11.94
N PRO A 128 38.32 -12.98 12.44
CA PRO A 128 39.34 -12.19 11.76
C PRO A 128 40.66 -12.98 11.61
N ILE A 129 40.94 -13.93 12.50
CA ILE A 129 42.19 -14.69 12.56
C ILE A 129 42.18 -15.99 11.72
N SER A 130 41.02 -16.49 11.26
CA SER A 130 40.95 -17.81 10.61
C SER A 130 41.67 -17.86 9.26
N SER A 131 42.70 -18.68 9.11
CA SER A 131 43.51 -18.83 7.88
C SER A 131 43.54 -20.28 7.38
N ASP A 132 42.50 -21.06 7.69
CA ASP A 132 42.50 -22.51 7.48
C ASP A 132 42.54 -22.91 5.99
N LEU A 133 42.19 -21.99 5.07
CA LEU A 133 42.17 -22.23 3.63
C LEU A 133 43.38 -21.65 2.89
N VAL A 134 44.35 -21.06 3.60
CA VAL A 134 45.59 -20.58 2.97
C VAL A 134 46.41 -21.76 2.45
N LEU A 135 46.87 -21.67 1.20
CA LEU A 135 47.86 -22.59 0.63
C LEU A 135 49.27 -22.14 1.00
N LEU A 136 50.09 -23.07 1.45
CA LEU A 136 51.49 -22.81 1.82
C LEU A 136 52.46 -23.15 0.67
N ASN A 137 52.09 -24.12 -0.17
CA ASN A 137 52.90 -24.61 -1.28
C ASN A 137 52.26 -24.33 -2.64
N ASN A 138 53.08 -24.10 -3.67
CA ASN A 138 52.61 -23.92 -5.04
C ASN A 138 51.96 -25.21 -5.57
N GLN A 139 50.65 -25.15 -5.83
CA GLN A 139 49.86 -26.30 -6.28
C GLN A 139 49.49 -26.24 -7.78
N ARG A 140 50.36 -25.65 -8.61
CA ARG A 140 50.06 -25.37 -10.04
C ARG A 140 49.74 -26.61 -10.90
N SER A 141 50.23 -27.78 -10.50
CA SER A 141 50.13 -29.04 -11.25
C SER A 141 48.99 -29.96 -10.79
N LEU A 142 48.13 -29.52 -9.87
CA LEU A 142 47.03 -30.37 -9.43
C LEU A 142 45.94 -30.45 -10.53
N ASP A 143 45.85 -31.61 -11.17
CA ASP A 143 44.74 -31.97 -12.06
C ASP A 143 43.48 -32.21 -11.20
N LEU A 144 42.82 -31.12 -10.84
CA LEU A 144 41.63 -31.16 -10.01
C LEU A 144 40.38 -31.18 -10.86
N THR A 145 39.50 -32.14 -10.57
CA THR A 145 38.09 -31.99 -10.89
C THR A 145 37.56 -30.78 -10.11
N PRO A 146 37.06 -29.73 -10.80
CA PRO A 146 36.73 -28.45 -10.17
C PRO A 146 35.46 -28.48 -9.29
N LYS A 147 34.91 -29.67 -9.01
CA LYS A 147 33.65 -29.88 -8.31
C LYS A 147 33.89 -30.37 -6.88
N MET A 148 33.08 -29.88 -5.96
CA MET A 148 33.01 -30.40 -4.60
C MET A 148 32.44 -31.83 -4.63
N GLU A 149 32.90 -32.68 -3.72
CA GLU A 149 32.53 -34.09 -3.62
C GLU A 149 31.67 -34.33 -2.38
N VAL A 150 30.83 -35.37 -2.40
CA VAL A 150 30.03 -35.76 -1.22
C VAL A 150 30.92 -36.14 -0.03
N ALA A 151 32.11 -36.68 -0.31
CA ALA A 151 33.12 -36.99 0.71
C ALA A 151 33.53 -35.75 1.53
N ASP A 152 33.44 -34.55 0.98
CA ASP A 152 33.77 -33.30 1.68
C ASP A 152 32.84 -32.98 2.85
N LEU A 153 31.63 -33.55 2.86
CA LEU A 153 30.65 -33.39 3.95
C LEU A 153 30.90 -34.34 5.12
N VAL A 154 31.69 -35.39 4.91
CA VAL A 154 31.99 -36.43 5.90
C VAL A 154 33.41 -36.30 6.44
N CYS A 155 34.37 -36.00 5.58
CA CYS A 155 35.79 -35.92 5.93
C CYS A 155 36.10 -34.64 6.74
N GLY A 156 36.81 -34.81 7.86
CA GLY A 156 37.20 -33.69 8.73
C GLY A 156 38.51 -33.00 8.36
N VAL A 157 39.44 -33.69 7.70
CA VAL A 157 40.80 -33.19 7.44
C VAL A 157 40.82 -32.20 6.27
N VAL A 158 41.41 -31.02 6.43
CA VAL A 158 41.53 -30.03 5.35
C VAL A 158 42.71 -30.39 4.43
N THR A 159 42.43 -31.00 3.28
CA THR A 159 43.43 -31.31 2.26
C THR A 159 43.71 -30.08 1.39
N GLU A 160 44.91 -29.94 0.83
CA GLU A 160 45.24 -28.85 -0.09
C GLU A 160 44.33 -28.84 -1.34
N SER A 161 43.97 -30.02 -1.86
CA SER A 161 42.98 -30.20 -2.92
C SER A 161 41.60 -29.62 -2.56
N PHE A 162 41.19 -29.74 -1.31
CA PHE A 162 39.93 -29.17 -0.81
C PHE A 162 40.01 -27.64 -0.77
N LYS A 163 41.14 -27.06 -0.36
CA LYS A 163 41.34 -25.61 -0.35
C LYS A 163 41.16 -25.03 -1.74
N VAL A 164 41.80 -25.63 -2.75
CA VAL A 164 41.65 -25.21 -4.16
C VAL A 164 40.22 -25.37 -4.65
N ARG A 165 39.56 -26.53 -4.40
CA ARG A 165 38.18 -26.77 -4.83
C ARG A 165 37.19 -25.82 -4.17
N SER A 166 37.37 -25.54 -2.88
CA SER A 166 36.53 -24.59 -2.13
C SER A 166 36.64 -23.18 -2.70
N LEU A 167 37.85 -22.72 -3.00
CA LEU A 167 38.09 -21.40 -3.60
C LEU A 167 37.50 -21.34 -5.02
N HIS A 168 37.76 -22.34 -5.86
CA HIS A 168 37.15 -22.43 -7.20
C HIS A 168 35.62 -22.37 -7.14
N ALA A 169 34.99 -23.13 -6.23
CA ALA A 169 33.53 -23.11 -6.05
C ALA A 169 33.03 -21.74 -5.61
N THR A 170 33.73 -21.05 -4.69
CA THR A 170 33.36 -19.70 -4.29
C THR A 170 33.44 -18.69 -5.42
N LEU A 171 34.54 -18.66 -6.18
CA LEU A 171 34.69 -17.73 -7.30
C LEU A 171 33.63 -17.99 -8.38
N LYS A 172 33.34 -19.26 -8.66
CA LYS A 172 32.26 -19.61 -9.58
C LYS A 172 30.92 -19.05 -9.09
N MET A 173 30.55 -19.28 -7.83
CA MET A 173 29.30 -18.75 -7.27
C MET A 173 29.27 -17.22 -7.25
N ILE A 174 30.39 -16.57 -6.91
CA ILE A 174 30.49 -15.10 -6.93
C ILE A 174 30.25 -14.56 -8.33
N ASN A 175 30.82 -15.19 -9.36
CA ASN A 175 30.58 -14.81 -10.75
C ASN A 175 29.10 -14.94 -11.14
N GLU A 176 28.45 -16.05 -10.77
CA GLU A 176 27.01 -16.24 -11.05
C GLU A 176 26.15 -15.20 -10.30
N PHE A 177 26.43 -14.95 -9.00
CA PHE A 177 25.74 -13.91 -8.25
C PHE A 177 25.96 -12.51 -8.86
N TYR A 178 27.18 -12.24 -9.32
CA TYR A 178 27.53 -10.97 -9.96
C TYR A 178 26.73 -10.76 -11.26
N LEU A 179 26.58 -11.81 -12.08
CA LEU A 179 25.73 -11.78 -13.27
C LEU A 179 24.25 -11.58 -12.92
N ASN A 180 23.75 -12.28 -11.88
CA ASN A 180 22.37 -12.16 -11.43
C ASN A 180 22.03 -10.74 -10.91
N PHE A 181 23.01 -10.06 -10.31
CA PHE A 181 22.85 -8.72 -9.73
C PHE A 181 23.27 -7.57 -10.65
N LYS A 182 23.60 -7.85 -11.92
CA LYS A 182 24.00 -6.82 -12.90
C LYS A 182 22.97 -5.69 -13.07
N ASN A 183 21.69 -5.98 -12.87
CA ASN A 183 20.61 -5.00 -12.99
C ASN A 183 20.42 -4.12 -11.74
N LEU A 184 21.05 -4.45 -10.61
CA LEU A 184 20.93 -3.68 -9.38
C LEU A 184 21.83 -2.44 -9.47
N SER A 185 21.28 -1.28 -9.12
CA SER A 185 22.05 -0.03 -9.06
C SER A 185 23.21 -0.09 -8.07
N SER A 186 23.05 -0.86 -6.97
CA SER A 186 24.06 -1.02 -5.91
C SER A 186 24.98 -2.23 -6.09
N ASN A 187 25.07 -2.79 -7.30
CA ASN A 187 25.87 -3.99 -7.57
C ASN A 187 27.34 -3.81 -7.14
N ILE A 188 27.94 -2.68 -7.48
CA ILE A 188 29.37 -2.44 -7.27
C ILE A 188 29.69 -2.31 -5.78
N GLU A 189 28.82 -1.65 -5.02
CA GLU A 189 28.96 -1.45 -3.57
C GLU A 189 28.79 -2.78 -2.81
N ILE A 190 27.91 -3.65 -3.28
CA ILE A 190 27.71 -5.00 -2.71
C ILE A 190 29.00 -5.83 -2.84
N PHE A 191 29.61 -5.85 -4.04
CA PHE A 191 30.78 -6.69 -4.33
C PHE A 191 32.12 -6.03 -4.01
N GLU A 192 32.15 -4.77 -3.58
CA GLU A 192 33.41 -4.05 -3.27
C GLU A 192 34.23 -4.75 -2.19
N THR A 193 33.58 -5.30 -1.17
CA THR A 193 34.26 -6.07 -0.11
C THR A 193 34.91 -7.34 -0.65
N ILE A 194 34.18 -8.08 -1.50
CA ILE A 194 34.62 -9.32 -2.15
C ILE A 194 35.80 -9.02 -3.10
N TYR A 195 35.71 -7.96 -3.89
CA TYR A 195 36.78 -7.51 -4.79
C TYR A 195 38.07 -7.19 -4.01
N ASN A 196 37.95 -6.50 -2.87
CA ASN A 196 39.10 -6.21 -2.01
C ASN A 196 39.71 -7.49 -1.44
N TYR A 197 38.90 -8.47 -1.03
CA TYR A 197 39.41 -9.77 -0.58
C TYR A 197 40.13 -10.52 -1.69
N CYS A 198 39.59 -10.54 -2.92
CA CYS A 198 40.26 -11.12 -4.07
C CYS A 198 41.65 -10.50 -4.28
N LYS A 199 41.77 -9.17 -4.27
CA LYS A 199 43.08 -8.50 -4.44
C LYS A 199 44.13 -8.88 -3.40
N MET A 200 43.73 -9.32 -2.21
CA MET A 200 44.64 -9.69 -1.13
C MET A 200 45.13 -11.15 -1.22
N ILE A 201 44.56 -11.97 -2.09
CA ILE A 201 44.95 -13.38 -2.25
C ILE A 201 46.12 -13.49 -3.23
N ASP A 202 47.14 -14.28 -2.86
CA ASP A 202 48.30 -14.55 -3.71
C ASP A 202 47.93 -15.51 -4.86
N ILE A 203 47.63 -14.93 -6.03
CA ILE A 203 47.17 -15.66 -7.24
C ILE A 203 48.20 -16.68 -7.73
N ASN A 204 49.50 -16.41 -7.52
CA ASN A 204 50.61 -17.20 -8.06
C ASN A 204 50.67 -18.65 -7.57
N ILE A 205 50.06 -18.94 -6.42
CA ILE A 205 50.10 -20.23 -5.73
C ILE A 205 49.08 -21.22 -6.31
N TYR A 206 48.00 -20.70 -6.89
CA TYR A 206 46.84 -21.47 -7.33
C TYR A 206 46.98 -22.02 -8.77
N PRO A 207 46.23 -23.07 -9.12
CA PRO A 207 46.17 -23.56 -10.51
C PRO A 207 45.57 -22.54 -11.48
N LYS A 208 45.94 -22.65 -12.76
CA LYS A 208 45.53 -21.74 -13.84
C LYS A 208 44.02 -21.54 -13.95
N ILE A 209 43.22 -22.56 -13.61
CA ILE A 209 41.75 -22.50 -13.68
C ILE A 209 41.22 -21.43 -12.71
N VAL A 210 41.72 -21.44 -11.47
CA VAL A 210 41.32 -20.49 -10.42
C VAL A 210 41.83 -19.09 -10.74
N THR A 211 43.09 -18.98 -11.17
CA THR A 211 43.69 -17.69 -11.51
C THR A 211 42.93 -17.01 -12.65
N ASN A 212 42.56 -17.75 -13.70
CA ASN A 212 41.81 -17.22 -14.82
C ASN A 212 40.41 -16.72 -14.39
N GLN A 213 39.69 -17.49 -13.56
CA GLN A 213 38.38 -17.06 -13.06
C GLN A 213 38.46 -15.79 -12.22
N MET A 214 39.49 -15.71 -11.39
CA MET A 214 39.72 -14.56 -10.52
C MET A 214 40.12 -13.32 -11.31
N GLU A 215 41.03 -13.44 -12.28
CA GLU A 215 41.39 -12.34 -13.17
C GLU A 215 40.20 -11.86 -14.01
N ASN A 216 39.38 -12.80 -14.51
CA ASN A 216 38.17 -12.46 -15.27
C ASN A 216 37.19 -11.67 -14.40
N PHE A 217 36.96 -12.09 -13.16
CA PHE A 217 36.11 -11.37 -12.21
C PHE A 217 36.64 -9.96 -11.92
N LEU A 218 37.94 -9.83 -11.62
CA LEU A 218 38.57 -8.54 -11.30
C LEU A 218 38.46 -7.56 -12.48
N LYS A 219 38.75 -8.02 -13.70
CA LYS A 219 38.63 -7.21 -14.93
C LYS A 219 37.19 -6.79 -15.21
N GLN A 220 36.23 -7.71 -15.05
CA GLN A 220 34.80 -7.40 -15.22
C GLN A 220 34.34 -6.35 -14.21
N PHE A 221 34.66 -6.53 -12.93
CA PHE A 221 34.29 -5.61 -11.87
C PHE A 221 34.88 -4.20 -12.09
N GLU A 222 36.15 -4.10 -12.49
CA GLU A 222 36.78 -2.80 -12.81
C GLU A 222 36.06 -2.10 -13.98
N SER A 223 35.76 -2.84 -15.06
CA SER A 223 35.07 -2.27 -16.21
C SER A 223 33.66 -1.78 -15.90
N ASP A 224 32.93 -2.48 -15.02
CA ASP A 224 31.59 -2.08 -14.60
C ASP A 224 31.64 -0.93 -13.58
N LYS A 225 32.69 -0.89 -12.74
CA LYS A 225 32.95 0.23 -11.82
C LYS A 225 33.19 1.54 -12.55
N GLU A 226 33.87 1.51 -13.69
CA GLU A 226 34.09 2.69 -14.55
C GLU A 226 32.81 3.15 -15.27
N LYS A 227 31.98 2.20 -15.72
CA LYS A 227 30.73 2.48 -16.46
C LYS A 227 29.57 2.95 -15.57
N ARG A 228 29.73 2.92 -14.26
CA ARG A 228 28.62 3.13 -13.32
C ARG A 228 28.09 4.56 -13.35
N GLU A 229 26.78 4.70 -13.47
CA GLU A 229 26.09 5.97 -13.31
C GLU A 229 25.56 6.08 -11.87
N LEU A 230 26.13 7.00 -11.08
CA LEU A 230 25.65 7.27 -9.72
C LEU A 230 24.53 8.30 -9.75
N LYS A 231 23.28 7.81 -9.71
CA LYS A 231 22.09 8.67 -9.61
C LYS A 231 21.74 8.90 -8.15
N TYR A 232 21.47 10.16 -7.79
CA TYR A 232 20.99 10.49 -6.45
C TYR A 232 19.63 9.84 -6.19
N ILE A 233 19.44 9.26 -5.00
CA ILE A 233 18.16 8.69 -4.60
C ILE A 233 17.18 9.84 -4.38
N ALA A 234 16.12 9.88 -5.21
CA ALA A 234 15.02 10.81 -5.05
C ALA A 234 13.76 10.05 -4.63
N MET A 235 13.02 10.58 -3.67
CA MET A 235 11.69 10.06 -3.37
C MET A 235 10.78 10.25 -4.58
N GLU A 236 10.04 9.23 -4.96
CA GLU A 236 9.09 9.33 -6.06
C GLU A 236 8.07 10.44 -5.76
N ALA A 237 7.94 11.40 -6.69
CA ALA A 237 6.99 12.48 -6.55
C ALA A 237 5.56 11.91 -6.54
N LYS A 238 4.79 12.23 -5.51
CA LYS A 238 3.38 11.80 -5.43
C LYS A 238 2.63 12.36 -6.62
N LYS A 239 1.93 11.48 -7.35
CA LYS A 239 0.99 11.91 -8.38
C LYS A 239 -0.05 12.85 -7.75
N PRO A 240 -0.34 14.02 -8.34
CA PRO A 240 -1.32 14.94 -7.80
C PRO A 240 -2.68 14.25 -7.70
N LYS A 241 -3.34 14.38 -6.55
CA LYS A 241 -4.68 13.80 -6.36
C LYS A 241 -5.67 14.53 -7.27
N ALA A 242 -6.44 13.77 -8.05
CA ALA A 242 -7.53 14.34 -8.82
C ALA A 242 -8.54 15.03 -7.89
N LEU A 243 -9.14 16.13 -8.37
CA LEU A 243 -10.23 16.79 -7.67
C LEU A 243 -11.40 15.82 -7.50
N ARG A 244 -12.12 15.93 -6.39
CA ARG A 244 -13.35 15.15 -6.18
C ARG A 244 -14.38 15.59 -7.21
N LEU A 245 -14.79 14.65 -8.06
CA LEU A 245 -15.92 14.85 -8.96
C LEU A 245 -17.21 14.62 -8.16
N TYR A 246 -18.15 15.54 -8.24
CA TYR A 246 -19.49 15.38 -7.69
C TYR A 246 -20.44 14.96 -8.79
N GLU A 247 -21.30 13.98 -8.50
CA GLU A 247 -22.36 13.61 -9.43
C GLU A 247 -23.42 14.73 -9.48
N PRO A 248 -23.72 15.26 -10.66
CA PRO A 248 -24.78 16.25 -10.80
C PRO A 248 -26.12 15.60 -10.47
N LYS A 249 -26.96 16.30 -9.71
CA LYS A 249 -28.32 15.85 -9.39
C LYS A 249 -29.25 16.14 -10.57
N ILE A 250 -29.22 15.28 -11.58
CA ILE A 250 -30.06 15.38 -12.77
C ILE A 250 -31.42 14.72 -12.49
N VAL A 251 -32.49 15.33 -13.00
CA VAL A 251 -33.83 14.73 -13.03
C VAL A 251 -34.09 14.32 -14.49
N GLU A 252 -34.53 13.08 -14.72
CA GLU A 252 -34.74 12.55 -16.08
C GLU A 252 -35.75 13.35 -16.90
N VAL A 253 -36.80 13.88 -16.26
CA VAL A 253 -37.84 14.69 -16.89
C VAL A 253 -37.88 16.07 -16.24
N TYR A 254 -37.66 17.12 -17.04
CA TYR A 254 -37.64 18.50 -16.58
C TYR A 254 -38.86 19.29 -17.08
N ASP A 255 -39.88 19.42 -16.24
CA ASP A 255 -41.12 20.15 -16.57
C ASP A 255 -41.05 21.67 -16.27
N GLY A 256 -39.86 22.22 -15.97
CA GLY A 256 -39.67 23.62 -15.55
C GLY A 256 -40.26 23.98 -14.17
N LYS A 257 -41.03 23.09 -13.54
CA LYS A 257 -41.58 23.24 -12.20
C LYS A 257 -40.69 22.55 -11.18
N ARG A 258 -40.31 23.27 -10.11
CA ARG A 258 -39.59 22.70 -8.97
C ARG A 258 -40.56 22.05 -8.01
N TYR A 259 -40.67 20.73 -8.06
CA TYR A 259 -41.36 19.96 -7.03
C TYR A 259 -40.44 19.75 -5.83
N LYS A 260 -40.96 19.99 -4.62
CA LYS A 260 -40.22 19.67 -3.40
C LYS A 260 -40.22 18.15 -3.23
N VAL A 261 -39.05 17.58 -2.93
CA VAL A 261 -38.96 16.17 -2.52
C VAL A 261 -39.56 16.07 -1.12
N GLN A 262 -40.74 15.47 -1.03
CA GLN A 262 -41.48 15.31 0.23
C GLN A 262 -42.24 13.99 0.22
N SER A 263 -42.54 13.45 1.41
CA SER A 263 -43.36 12.24 1.52
C SER A 263 -44.76 12.48 0.95
N ARG A 264 -45.38 11.42 0.44
CA ARG A 264 -46.71 11.46 -0.16
C ARG A 264 -47.74 12.06 0.79
N GLU A 265 -47.73 11.64 2.05
CA GLU A 265 -48.64 12.14 3.09
C GLU A 265 -48.50 13.65 3.32
N LYS A 266 -47.26 14.15 3.34
CA LYS A 266 -47.00 15.58 3.53
C LYS A 266 -47.46 16.39 2.31
N ALA A 267 -47.25 15.87 1.10
CA ALA A 267 -47.74 16.49 -0.13
C ALA A 267 -49.28 16.58 -0.16
N GLU A 268 -49.96 15.51 0.25
CA GLU A 268 -51.42 15.47 0.32
C GLU A 268 -51.95 16.45 1.37
N ARG A 269 -51.31 16.50 2.55
CA ARG A 269 -51.66 17.46 3.61
C ARG A 269 -51.51 18.91 3.14
N ASP A 270 -50.40 19.26 2.51
CA ASP A 270 -50.18 20.61 2.00
C ASP A 270 -51.18 20.99 0.89
N LYS A 271 -51.53 20.03 0.03
CA LYS A 271 -52.58 20.20 -0.99
C LYS A 271 -53.93 20.50 -0.35
N LEU A 272 -54.31 19.79 0.71
CA LEU A 272 -55.55 20.02 1.45
C LEU A 272 -55.55 21.38 2.15
N ILE A 273 -54.45 21.75 2.81
CA ILE A 273 -54.30 23.06 3.44
C ILE A 273 -54.45 24.19 2.41
N HIS A 274 -53.85 24.04 1.22
CA HIS A 274 -53.97 25.02 0.16
C HIS A 274 -55.42 25.15 -0.34
N LYS A 275 -56.13 24.03 -0.54
CA LYS A 275 -57.56 24.03 -0.91
C LYS A 275 -58.41 24.75 0.14
N LEU A 276 -58.20 24.46 1.43
CA LEU A 276 -58.91 25.09 2.53
C LEU A 276 -58.66 26.62 2.54
N LYS A 277 -57.39 27.04 2.46
CA LYS A 277 -57.04 28.47 2.40
C LYS A 277 -57.67 29.19 1.21
N ARG A 278 -57.71 28.55 0.03
CA ARG A 278 -58.34 29.12 -1.17
C ARG A 278 -59.85 29.23 -1.02
N ALA A 279 -60.51 28.19 -0.52
CA ALA A 279 -61.95 28.19 -0.27
C ALA A 279 -62.34 29.23 0.78
N LYS A 280 -61.63 29.28 1.92
CA LYS A 280 -61.84 30.28 2.97
C LYS A 280 -61.69 31.71 2.46
N LYS A 281 -60.65 32.00 1.66
CA LYS A 281 -60.45 33.31 1.03
C LYS A 281 -61.56 33.64 0.03
N GLY A 282 -62.08 32.66 -0.70
CA GLY A 282 -63.23 32.81 -1.59
C GLY A 282 -64.50 33.21 -0.82
N ALA A 283 -64.90 32.39 0.16
CA ALA A 283 -66.08 32.62 0.98
C ALA A 283 -66.03 33.97 1.71
N LEU A 284 -64.88 34.32 2.29
CA LEU A 284 -64.73 35.62 2.96
C LEU A 284 -64.88 36.80 2.00
N ARG A 285 -64.45 36.67 0.73
CA ARG A 285 -64.65 37.71 -0.28
C ARG A 285 -66.11 37.88 -0.65
N GLU A 286 -66.87 36.78 -0.78
CA GLU A 286 -68.31 36.87 -1.03
C GLU A 286 -69.06 37.48 0.15
N ILE A 287 -68.78 37.04 1.39
CA ILE A 287 -69.38 37.64 2.60
C ILE A 287 -69.12 39.15 2.67
N ARG A 288 -67.92 39.60 2.30
CA ARG A 288 -67.60 41.03 2.25
C ARG A 288 -68.42 41.74 1.17
N ARG A 289 -68.57 41.16 -0.02
CA ARG A 289 -69.41 41.72 -1.10
C ARG A 289 -70.88 41.80 -0.67
N ASP A 290 -71.40 40.75 -0.05
CA ASP A 290 -72.77 40.71 0.47
C ASP A 290 -73.00 41.76 1.55
N ASN A 291 -72.05 41.91 2.48
CA ASN A 291 -72.12 42.97 3.49
C ASN A 291 -72.11 44.37 2.88
N THR A 292 -71.26 44.61 1.86
CA THR A 292 -71.28 45.90 1.15
C THR A 292 -72.59 46.14 0.41
N PHE A 293 -73.18 45.09 -0.17
CA PHE A 293 -74.46 45.16 -0.86
C PHE A 293 -75.60 45.45 0.12
N LEU A 294 -75.72 44.68 1.20
CA LEU A 294 -76.70 44.91 2.27
C LEU A 294 -76.54 46.30 2.90
N GLY A 295 -75.31 46.77 3.08
CA GLY A 295 -75.02 48.13 3.55
C GLY A 295 -75.63 49.18 2.62
N ARG A 296 -75.43 49.06 1.30
CA ARG A 296 -76.04 49.96 0.30
C ARG A 296 -77.56 49.93 0.37
N VAL A 297 -78.17 48.73 0.43
CA VAL A 297 -79.63 48.57 0.52
C VAL A 297 -80.20 49.25 1.77
N LYS A 298 -79.57 49.03 2.93
CA LYS A 298 -79.98 49.66 4.20
C LYS A 298 -79.89 51.19 4.14
N ILE A 299 -78.80 51.73 3.59
CA ILE A 299 -78.63 53.18 3.41
C ILE A 299 -79.71 53.74 2.49
N THR A 300 -80.00 53.07 1.36
CA THR A 300 -81.06 53.53 0.44
C THR A 300 -82.44 53.52 1.10
N GLN A 301 -82.76 52.50 1.90
CA GLN A 301 -84.01 52.44 2.66
C GLN A 301 -84.10 53.56 3.70
N GLN A 302 -83.01 53.83 4.42
CA GLN A 302 -82.95 54.90 5.40
C GLN A 302 -83.15 56.28 4.75
N ILE A 303 -82.44 56.58 3.67
CA ILE A 303 -82.60 57.83 2.91
C ILE A 303 -84.04 58.01 2.43
N GLN A 304 -84.67 56.94 1.94
CA GLN A 304 -86.06 56.97 1.50
C GLN A 304 -87.01 57.28 2.66
N SER A 305 -86.85 56.61 3.80
CA SER A 305 -87.65 56.86 5.00
C SER A 305 -87.46 58.28 5.57
N ASP A 306 -86.24 58.81 5.54
CA ASP A 306 -85.93 60.17 5.98
C ASP A 306 -86.52 61.22 5.03
N LYS A 307 -86.51 60.95 3.71
CA LYS A 307 -87.16 61.80 2.71
C LYS A 307 -88.66 61.85 2.93
N GLU A 308 -89.31 60.70 3.13
CA GLU A 308 -90.74 60.62 3.45
C GLU A 308 -91.07 61.37 4.74
N ARG A 309 -90.26 61.19 5.80
CA ARG A 309 -90.42 61.92 7.06
C ARG A 309 -90.28 63.43 6.86
N LYS A 310 -89.26 63.87 6.11
CA LYS A 310 -89.00 65.29 5.83
C LYS A 310 -90.14 65.92 5.03
N GLU A 311 -90.69 65.21 4.04
CA GLU A 311 -91.86 65.65 3.28
C GLU A 311 -93.10 65.77 4.17
N LYS A 312 -93.36 64.80 5.06
CA LYS A 312 -94.43 64.88 6.06
C LYS A 312 -94.27 66.09 6.98
N VAL A 313 -93.08 66.28 7.55
CA VAL A 313 -92.78 67.43 8.43
C VAL A 313 -92.96 68.75 7.68
N LYS A 314 -92.47 68.85 6.44
CA LYS A 314 -92.64 70.06 5.61
C LYS A 314 -94.13 70.37 5.37
N ARG A 315 -94.96 69.35 5.14
CA ARG A 315 -96.41 69.51 4.99
C ARG A 315 -97.05 70.07 6.26
N ILE A 316 -96.72 69.49 7.42
CA ILE A 316 -97.20 69.95 8.73
C ILE A 316 -96.79 71.40 9.00
N PHE A 317 -95.53 71.77 8.74
CA PHE A 317 -95.06 73.15 8.90
C PHE A 317 -95.73 74.13 7.93
N ALA A 318 -96.00 73.71 6.69
CA ALA A 318 -96.73 74.53 5.73
C ALA A 318 -98.17 74.78 6.22
N GLU A 319 -98.86 73.75 6.71
CA GLU A 319 -100.18 73.88 7.34
C GLU A 319 -100.15 74.83 8.56
N ALA A 320 -99.16 74.68 9.44
CA ALA A 320 -98.98 75.57 10.59
C ALA A 320 -98.68 77.02 10.17
N SER A 321 -97.92 77.24 9.10
CA SER A 321 -97.65 78.58 8.56
C SER A 321 -98.92 79.24 8.00
N ILE A 322 -99.81 78.46 7.37
CA ILE A 322 -101.12 78.96 6.90
C ILE A 322 -101.95 79.39 8.10
N GLN A 323 -102.04 78.56 9.15
CA GLN A 323 -102.73 78.91 10.40
C GLN A 323 -102.19 80.21 11.02
N GLN A 324 -100.87 80.40 11.06
CA GLN A 324 -100.26 81.65 11.55
C GLN A 324 -100.64 82.86 10.69
N SER A 325 -100.72 82.69 9.36
CA SER A 325 -101.16 83.74 8.45
C SER A 325 -102.61 84.14 8.71
N GLU A 326 -103.51 83.16 8.87
CA GLU A 326 -104.91 83.38 9.24
C GLU A 326 -105.03 84.13 10.59
N LEU A 327 -104.21 83.76 11.57
CA LEU A 327 -104.14 84.41 12.89
C LEU A 327 -103.70 85.89 12.78
N ASN A 328 -102.65 86.16 11.99
CA ASN A 328 -102.19 87.52 11.73
C ASN A 328 -103.24 88.37 10.99
N GLU A 329 -104.00 87.78 10.07
CA GLU A 329 -105.13 88.45 9.42
C GLU A 329 -106.24 88.80 10.41
N LEU A 330 -106.56 87.90 11.34
CA LEU A 330 -107.52 88.16 12.43
C LEU A 330 -107.03 89.29 13.33
N ASP A 331 -105.75 89.33 13.71
CA ASP A 331 -105.16 90.40 14.52
C ASP A 331 -105.17 91.76 13.79
N ARG A 332 -104.90 91.77 12.47
CA ARG A 332 -105.02 92.98 11.64
C ARG A 332 -106.46 93.48 11.56
N LYS A 333 -107.45 92.58 11.46
CA LYS A 333 -108.88 92.92 11.51
C LYS A 333 -109.28 93.47 12.88
N LYS A 334 -108.73 92.93 13.98
CA LYS A 334 -108.95 93.46 15.33
C LYS A 334 -108.39 94.87 15.52
N LYS A 335 -107.19 95.17 15.00
CA LYS A 335 -106.57 96.52 15.08
C LYS A 335 -107.25 97.60 14.24
N LYS A 336 -108.11 97.22 13.28
CA LYS A 336 -108.89 98.14 12.45
C LYS A 336 -110.26 98.49 13.05
N LYS A 337 -110.68 97.79 14.10
CA LYS A 337 -111.79 98.19 14.98
C LYS A 337 -111.21 98.95 16.16
#